data_AF-A0A392M7T0-F1
#
_entry.id   AF-A0A392M7T0-F1
#
_cell.length_a   1.000
_cell.length_b   1.000
_cell.length_c   1.000
_cell.angle_alpha   90.00
_cell.angle_beta   90.00
_cell.angle_gamma   90.00
#
_symmetry.space_group_name_H-M   'P 1'
#
loop_
_entity.id
_entity.type
_entity.pdbx_description
1 polymer ?
#
loop_
_entity_poly.entity_id
_entity_poly.type
_entity_poly.pdbx_seq_one_letter_code
_entity_poly.pdbx_strand_id
1 'polypeptide(L)'
;LLKPAFTIIRDTQSKCLLLLIRGTHSIKDTLTAATGAVVPFHHSVLNDGGISNLVLGYAHCGMVAAARWIAKLCTPTLLKALGECPDFSVKVVGHSLGGGTAALLTYILREQKEFSSSTCVTFAPAACMTWELAESGKHFITTIINGSDLVPTFSTSSIDDLRSEVLQLRFHLETVLMNIND
;
A
#
# COMPACT_ATOMS: atom_id res chain seq x y z
N LEU A 1 16.25 -1.14 -3.04
CA LEU A 1 15.21 -0.35 -2.34
C LEU A 1 14.19 0.12 -3.37
N LEU A 2 12.90 -0.14 -3.16
CA LEU A 2 11.83 0.28 -4.08
C LEU A 2 11.69 1.81 -4.07
N LYS A 3 11.80 2.45 -5.23
CA LYS A 3 11.70 3.91 -5.41
C LYS A 3 10.70 4.21 -6.53
N PRO A 4 9.40 4.18 -6.26
CA PRO A 4 8.39 4.38 -7.29
C PRO A 4 8.41 5.83 -7.78
N ALA A 5 8.01 6.03 -9.03
CA ALA A 5 7.79 7.38 -9.55
C ALA A 5 6.55 7.99 -8.89
N PHE A 6 6.63 9.26 -8.50
CA PHE A 6 5.50 10.01 -7.97
C PHE A 6 5.52 11.46 -8.48
N THR A 7 4.37 12.12 -8.42
CA THR A 7 4.24 13.55 -8.72
C THR A 7 3.28 14.22 -7.75
N ILE A 8 3.45 15.52 -7.52
CA ILE A 8 2.54 16.35 -6.74
C ILE A 8 1.87 17.34 -7.68
N ILE A 9 0.55 17.36 -7.69
CA ILE A 9 -0.25 18.27 -8.49
C ILE A 9 -1.11 19.12 -7.56
N ARG A 10 -1.12 20.43 -7.78
CA ARG A 10 -2.08 21.33 -7.12
C ARG A 10 -3.34 21.41 -7.97
N ASP A 11 -4.44 20.89 -7.46
CA ASP A 11 -5.76 21.02 -8.08
C ASP A 11 -6.56 22.11 -7.36
N THR A 12 -6.74 23.24 -8.04
CA THR A 12 -7.46 24.39 -7.52
C THR A 12 -8.98 24.22 -7.55
N GLN A 13 -9.50 23.37 -8.45
CA GLN A 13 -10.94 23.13 -8.56
C GLN A 13 -11.43 22.31 -7.37
N SER A 14 -10.72 21.23 -7.04
CA SER A 14 -11.04 20.38 -5.88
C SER A 14 -10.38 20.83 -4.58
N LYS A 15 -9.62 21.93 -4.60
CA LYS A 15 -8.83 22.45 -3.47
C LYS A 15 -8.01 21.37 -2.78
N CYS A 16 -7.18 20.67 -3.55
CA CYS A 16 -6.34 19.60 -3.01
C CYS A 16 -4.95 19.52 -3.66
N LEU A 17 -4.00 19.02 -2.87
CA LEU A 17 -2.69 18.60 -3.31
C LEU A 17 -2.75 17.09 -3.58
N LEU A 18 -2.71 16.72 -4.85
CA LEU A 18 -2.74 15.34 -5.31
C LEU A 18 -1.32 14.78 -5.34
N LEU A 19 -1.04 13.79 -4.51
CA LEU A 19 0.20 13.02 -4.56
C LEU A 19 -0.05 11.70 -5.29
N LEU A 20 0.36 11.65 -6.57
CA LEU A 20 0.13 10.51 -7.44
C LEU A 20 1.33 9.57 -7.41
N ILE A 21 1.11 8.28 -7.14
CA ILE A 21 2.15 7.24 -7.06
C ILE A 21 1.93 6.23 -8.18
N ARG A 22 2.91 6.11 -9.06
CA ARG A 22 2.87 5.17 -10.19
C ARG A 22 3.00 3.73 -9.68
N GLY A 23 2.15 2.85 -10.20
CA GLY A 23 2.37 1.40 -10.11
C GLY A 23 3.59 0.95 -10.91
N THR A 24 4.07 -0.25 -10.62
CA THR A 24 5.20 -0.86 -11.32
C THR A 24 4.79 -1.37 -12.70
N HIS A 25 5.61 -1.14 -13.73
CA HIS A 25 5.33 -1.58 -15.11
C HIS A 25 5.97 -2.92 -15.49
N SER A 26 6.82 -3.53 -14.65
CA SER A 26 7.55 -4.76 -14.97
C SER A 26 7.46 -5.82 -13.86
N ILE A 27 7.18 -7.07 -14.23
CA ILE A 27 7.18 -8.24 -13.32
C ILE A 27 8.55 -8.44 -12.64
N LYS A 28 9.66 -7.98 -13.24
CA LYS A 28 11.00 -7.99 -12.60
C LYS A 28 11.13 -6.99 -11.44
N ASP A 29 10.46 -5.84 -11.56
CA ASP A 29 10.39 -4.85 -10.48
C ASP A 29 9.45 -5.36 -9.37
N THR A 30 8.42 -6.13 -9.72
CA THR A 30 7.58 -6.88 -8.77
C THR A 30 8.36 -7.96 -8.04
N LEU A 31 9.22 -8.74 -8.71
CA LEU A 31 9.98 -9.84 -8.08
C LEU A 31 11.01 -9.33 -7.06
N THR A 32 11.58 -8.15 -7.29
CA THR A 32 12.48 -7.49 -6.33
C THR A 32 11.70 -6.89 -5.14
N ALA A 33 10.43 -6.56 -5.33
CA ALA A 33 9.50 -6.20 -4.26
C ALA A 33 8.92 -7.43 -3.54
N ALA A 34 8.87 -8.59 -4.19
CA ALA A 34 8.22 -9.81 -3.74
C ALA A 34 9.12 -10.75 -2.92
N THR A 35 10.06 -10.24 -2.12
CA THR A 35 10.61 -11.08 -1.05
C THR A 35 9.54 -11.48 -0.02
N GLY A 36 8.33 -10.91 -0.13
CA GLY A 36 7.19 -11.21 0.70
C GLY A 36 7.39 -10.95 2.18
N ALA A 37 8.51 -10.31 2.52
CA ALA A 37 8.84 -9.96 3.87
C ALA A 37 7.82 -8.92 4.35
N VAL A 38 7.20 -9.21 5.47
CA VAL A 38 6.39 -8.25 6.22
C VAL A 38 7.21 -7.65 7.34
N VAL A 39 6.91 -6.41 7.69
CA VAL A 39 7.52 -5.70 8.82
C VAL A 39 6.44 -5.23 9.77
N PRO A 40 6.72 -5.14 11.09
CA PRO A 40 5.82 -4.50 12.03
C PRO A 40 5.49 -3.08 11.56
N PHE A 41 4.21 -2.75 11.59
CA PHE A 41 3.70 -1.43 11.24
C PHE A 41 2.62 -1.05 12.25
N HIS A 42 2.53 0.25 12.55
CA HIS A 42 1.55 0.75 13.50
C HIS A 42 0.94 2.05 12.98
N HIS A 43 -0.24 2.36 13.50
CA HIS A 43 -0.90 3.63 13.29
C HIS A 43 -1.45 4.14 14.62
N SER A 44 -1.19 5.41 14.90
CA SER A 44 -1.78 6.13 16.03
C SER A 44 -3.10 6.78 15.61
N VAL A 45 -4.21 6.30 16.16
CA VAL A 45 -5.55 6.89 15.97
C VAL A 45 -5.82 7.85 17.13
N LEU A 46 -5.92 9.14 16.84
CA LEU A 46 -6.34 10.14 17.84
C LEU A 46 -7.87 10.04 18.04
N ASN A 47 -8.30 9.76 19.27
CA ASN A 47 -9.71 9.87 19.66
C ASN A 47 -10.00 11.24 20.29
N ASP A 48 -11.26 11.67 20.24
CA ASP A 48 -11.75 12.97 20.75
C ASP A 48 -11.48 13.23 22.26
N GLY A 49 -11.03 12.22 23.00
CA GLY A 49 -10.59 12.33 24.40
C GLY A 49 -9.07 12.48 24.60
N GLY A 50 -8.29 12.67 23.54
CA GLY A 50 -6.82 12.83 23.61
C GLY A 50 -6.03 11.52 23.81
N ILE A 51 -6.70 10.38 23.91
CA ILE A 51 -6.04 9.05 23.97
C ILE A 51 -5.77 8.58 22.55
N SER A 52 -4.50 8.38 22.20
CA SER A 52 -4.12 7.73 20.95
C SER A 52 -4.26 6.21 21.09
N ASN A 53 -5.23 5.62 20.39
CA ASN A 53 -5.29 4.17 20.25
C ASN A 53 -4.24 3.73 19.23
N LEU A 54 -3.36 2.82 19.64
CA LEU A 54 -2.35 2.25 18.76
C LEU A 54 -2.90 1.01 18.08
N VAL A 55 -3.01 1.05 16.76
CA VAL A 55 -3.33 -0.14 15.95
C VAL A 55 -2.02 -0.76 15.51
N LEU A 56 -1.79 -2.01 15.92
CA LEU A 56 -0.61 -2.79 15.55
C LEU A 56 -0.95 -3.78 14.44
N GLY A 57 0.00 -4.01 13.54
CA GLY A 57 -0.12 -5.03 12.52
C GLY A 57 1.17 -5.22 11.74
N TYR A 58 1.05 -5.85 10.59
CA TYR A 58 2.17 -6.07 9.68
C TYR A 58 1.87 -5.45 8.33
N ALA A 59 2.92 -4.97 7.66
CA ALA A 59 2.82 -4.40 6.32
C ALA A 59 3.94 -4.90 5.42
N HIS A 60 3.70 -4.89 4.11
CA HIS A 60 4.63 -5.35 3.12
C HIS A 60 5.91 -4.49 3.10
N CYS A 61 7.06 -5.09 3.43
CA CYS A 61 8.32 -4.40 3.67
C CYS A 61 8.73 -3.46 2.53
N GLY A 62 8.61 -3.95 1.29
CA GLY A 62 8.95 -3.14 0.11
C GLY A 62 8.08 -1.89 -0.05
N MET A 63 6.78 -2.00 0.27
CA MET A 63 5.84 -0.89 0.15
C MET A 63 6.00 0.09 1.32
N VAL A 64 6.28 -0.40 2.53
CA VAL A 64 6.63 0.44 3.70
C VAL A 64 7.91 1.25 3.40
N ALA A 65 8.94 0.61 2.86
CA ALA A 65 10.19 1.29 2.50
C ALA A 65 9.96 2.38 1.43
N ALA A 66 9.15 2.08 0.41
CA ALA A 66 8.78 3.05 -0.61
C ALA A 66 7.97 4.22 -0.03
N ALA A 67 6.97 3.94 0.80
CA ALA A 67 6.14 4.96 1.44
C ALA A 67 6.98 5.90 2.31
N ARG A 68 7.87 5.37 3.16
CA ARG A 68 8.80 6.18 3.96
C ARG A 68 9.75 7.02 3.10
N TRP A 69 10.22 6.47 1.99
CA TRP A 69 11.09 7.19 1.05
C TRP A 69 10.34 8.35 0.38
N ILE A 70 9.10 8.14 -0.08
CA ILE A 70 8.27 9.21 -0.65
C ILE A 70 7.98 10.29 0.40
N ALA A 71 7.56 9.90 1.62
CA ALA A 71 7.27 10.84 2.71
C ALA A 71 8.45 11.79 2.95
N LYS A 72 9.67 11.24 3.03
CA LYS A 72 10.90 12.04 3.20
C LYS A 72 11.09 13.09 2.09
N LEU A 73 10.71 12.77 0.86
CA LEU A 73 10.88 13.67 -0.29
C LEU A 73 9.73 14.67 -0.46
N CYS A 74 8.48 14.24 -0.23
CA CYS A 74 7.31 15.07 -0.49
C CYS A 74 6.97 16.02 0.66
N THR A 75 7.28 15.68 1.92
CA THR A 75 6.88 16.47 3.09
C THR A 75 7.26 17.95 2.99
N PRO A 76 8.52 18.34 2.66
CA PRO A 76 8.88 19.76 2.56
C PRO A 76 8.05 20.52 1.50
N THR A 77 7.79 19.88 0.36
CA THR A 77 6.98 20.45 -0.72
C THR A 77 5.51 20.58 -0.33
N LEU A 78 4.95 19.56 0.32
CA LEU A 78 3.56 19.58 0.80
C LEU A 78 3.35 20.63 1.88
N LEU A 79 4.26 20.73 2.86
CA LEU A 79 4.19 21.76 3.90
C LEU A 79 4.24 23.17 3.31
N LYS A 80 5.16 23.41 2.37
CA LYS A 80 5.24 24.69 1.66
C LYS A 80 3.93 25.00 0.94
N ALA A 81 3.40 24.05 0.19
CA ALA A 81 2.16 24.23 -0.57
C ALA A 81 0.93 24.46 0.32
N LEU A 82 0.83 23.77 1.47
CA LEU A 82 -0.23 24.00 2.46
C LEU A 82 -0.10 25.38 3.12
N GLY A 83 1.12 25.88 3.34
CA GLY A 83 1.34 27.24 3.82
C GLY A 83 0.86 28.31 2.83
N GLU A 84 1.00 28.05 1.53
CA GLU A 84 0.50 28.93 0.45
C GLU A 84 -1.02 28.78 0.22
N CYS A 85 -1.61 27.64 0.62
CA CYS A 85 -2.98 27.25 0.32
C CYS A 85 -3.63 26.58 1.55
N PRO A 86 -3.96 27.33 2.61
CA PRO A 86 -4.38 26.75 3.89
C PRO A 86 -5.74 26.04 3.84
N ASP A 87 -6.55 26.30 2.81
CA ASP A 87 -7.83 25.62 2.57
C ASP A 87 -7.69 24.32 1.76
N PHE A 88 -6.46 23.92 1.40
CA PHE A 88 -6.23 22.72 0.61
C PHE A 88 -6.05 21.49 1.50
N SER A 89 -6.53 20.35 1.00
CA SER A 89 -6.30 19.04 1.60
C SER A 89 -5.24 18.24 0.83
N VAL A 90 -4.58 17.28 1.48
CA VAL A 90 -3.70 16.32 0.78
C VAL A 90 -4.49 15.06 0.42
N LYS A 91 -4.37 14.64 -0.83
CA LYS A 91 -4.98 13.40 -1.32
C LYS A 91 -3.93 12.55 -2.05
N VAL A 92 -3.68 11.36 -1.53
CA VAL A 92 -2.75 10.40 -2.13
C VAL A 92 -3.52 9.49 -3.07
N VAL A 93 -2.96 9.22 -4.25
CA VAL A 93 -3.59 8.35 -5.25
C VAL A 93 -2.57 7.35 -5.77
N GLY A 94 -2.96 6.10 -5.92
CA GLY A 94 -2.08 5.08 -6.48
C GLY A 94 -2.83 3.91 -7.11
N HIS A 95 -2.17 3.18 -8.00
CA HIS A 95 -2.69 1.99 -8.66
C HIS A 95 -1.78 0.76 -8.44
N SER A 96 -2.33 -0.43 -8.28
CA SER A 96 -1.55 -1.68 -8.11
C SER A 96 -0.57 -1.59 -6.94
N LEU A 97 0.72 -1.86 -7.14
CA LEU A 97 1.77 -1.66 -6.13
C LEU A 97 1.81 -0.21 -5.61
N GLY A 98 1.55 0.76 -6.48
CA GLY A 98 1.44 2.17 -6.12
C GLY A 98 0.24 2.44 -5.22
N GLY A 99 -0.84 1.66 -5.34
CA GLY A 99 -2.01 1.74 -4.48
C GLY A 99 -1.71 1.30 -3.05
N GLY A 100 -1.04 0.14 -2.88
CA GLY A 100 -0.59 -0.30 -1.55
C GLY A 100 0.42 0.66 -0.92
N THR A 101 1.33 1.21 -1.73
CA THR A 101 2.27 2.26 -1.28
C THR A 101 1.54 3.55 -0.89
N ALA A 102 0.52 3.96 -1.64
CA ALA A 102 -0.31 5.14 -1.34
C ALA A 102 -1.08 4.98 -0.02
N ALA A 103 -1.65 3.80 0.22
CA ALA A 103 -2.31 3.48 1.48
C ALA A 103 -1.35 3.64 2.67
N LEU A 104 -0.20 2.96 2.65
CA LEU A 104 0.81 3.04 3.72
C LEU A 104 1.40 4.44 3.88
N LEU A 105 1.62 5.18 2.79
CA LEU A 105 2.06 6.57 2.86
C LEU A 105 1.03 7.45 3.56
N THR A 106 -0.26 7.22 3.32
CA THR A 106 -1.33 7.99 3.96
C THR A 106 -1.34 7.79 5.47
N TYR A 107 -1.12 6.57 5.96
CA TYR A 107 -0.91 6.32 7.39
C TYR A 107 0.26 7.14 7.95
N ILE A 108 1.42 7.09 7.30
CA ILE A 108 2.64 7.81 7.72
C ILE A 108 2.43 9.32 7.73
N LEU A 109 1.75 9.87 6.72
CA LEU A 109 1.47 11.30 6.67
C LEU A 109 0.54 11.71 7.82
N ARG A 110 -0.54 10.97 8.07
CA ARG A 110 -1.54 11.31 9.10
C ARG A 110 -1.01 11.33 10.53
N GLU A 111 0.16 10.75 10.80
CA GLU A 111 0.85 10.88 12.10
C GLU A 111 1.43 12.28 12.34
N GLN A 112 1.57 13.09 11.28
CA GLN A 112 1.93 14.50 11.38
C GLN A 112 0.66 15.36 11.44
N LYS A 113 0.64 16.33 12.36
CA LYS A 113 -0.53 17.18 12.63
C LYS A 113 -1.02 17.89 11.36
N GLU A 114 -0.09 18.39 10.55
CA GLU A 114 -0.31 19.13 9.30
C GLU A 114 -0.99 18.29 8.22
N PHE A 115 -0.88 16.96 8.30
CA PHE A 115 -1.41 16.02 7.32
C PHE A 115 -2.47 15.08 7.91
N SER A 116 -2.94 15.36 9.13
CA SER A 116 -3.93 14.54 9.85
C SER A 116 -5.26 14.35 9.10
N SER A 117 -5.59 15.25 8.16
CA SER A 117 -6.77 15.17 7.30
C SER A 117 -6.52 14.50 5.94
N SER A 118 -5.31 13.98 5.68
CA SER A 118 -4.97 13.38 4.38
C SER A 118 -5.85 12.18 4.05
N THR A 119 -6.26 12.07 2.79
CA THR A 119 -7.07 10.95 2.29
C THR A 119 -6.34 10.20 1.19
N CYS A 120 -6.81 8.97 0.90
CA CYS A 120 -6.24 8.11 -0.12
C CYS A 120 -7.32 7.53 -1.02
N VAL A 121 -7.05 7.48 -2.32
CA VAL A 121 -7.83 6.71 -3.28
C VAL A 121 -6.91 5.73 -3.99
N THR A 122 -7.21 4.45 -3.91
CA THR A 122 -6.41 3.40 -4.54
C THR A 122 -7.23 2.66 -5.59
N PHE A 123 -6.57 2.30 -6.69
CA PHE A 123 -7.16 1.51 -7.77
C PHE A 123 -6.43 0.18 -7.85
N ALA A 124 -7.17 -0.93 -7.80
CA ALA A 124 -6.60 -2.27 -7.90
C ALA A 124 -5.38 -2.48 -6.97
N PRO A 125 -5.37 -2.04 -5.69
CA PRO A 125 -4.16 -2.04 -4.89
C PRO A 125 -3.66 -3.45 -4.61
N ALA A 126 -2.34 -3.63 -4.62
CA ALA A 126 -1.73 -4.86 -4.10
C ALA A 126 -1.94 -4.97 -2.58
N ALA A 127 -2.18 -6.17 -2.07
CA ALA A 127 -2.28 -6.42 -0.63
C ALA A 127 -1.01 -5.96 0.09
N CYS A 128 -1.16 -5.08 1.08
CA CYS A 128 -0.03 -4.35 1.65
C CYS A 128 0.03 -4.31 3.18
N MET A 129 -1.03 -4.73 3.89
CA MET A 129 -1.09 -4.72 5.35
C MET A 129 -2.10 -5.74 5.89
N THR A 130 -2.02 -6.03 7.20
CA THR A 130 -2.99 -6.88 7.90
C THR A 130 -4.37 -6.24 7.97
N TRP A 131 -5.38 -7.08 8.22
CA TRP A 131 -6.79 -6.67 8.27
C TRP A 131 -7.04 -5.57 9.29
N GLU A 132 -6.46 -5.66 10.49
CA GLU A 132 -6.65 -4.68 11.57
C GLU A 132 -6.16 -3.29 11.16
N LEU A 133 -5.02 -3.24 10.46
CA LEU A 133 -4.52 -2.01 9.87
C LEU A 133 -5.50 -1.53 8.80
N ALA A 134 -5.86 -2.36 7.82
CA ALA A 134 -6.78 -1.97 6.75
C ALA A 134 -8.12 -1.43 7.27
N GLU A 135 -8.72 -2.09 8.25
CA GLU A 135 -10.00 -1.69 8.87
C GLU A 135 -9.89 -0.34 9.58
N SER A 136 -8.75 -0.04 10.24
CA SER A 136 -8.52 1.28 10.85
C SER A 136 -8.48 2.43 9.83
N GLY A 137 -8.22 2.11 8.55
CA GLY A 137 -8.09 3.07 7.46
C GLY A 137 -9.39 3.41 6.74
N LYS A 138 -10.49 2.71 7.03
CA LYS A 138 -11.74 2.78 6.24
C LYS A 138 -12.32 4.19 6.08
N HIS A 139 -12.02 5.10 7.02
CA HIS A 139 -12.52 6.46 7.00
C HIS A 139 -11.70 7.42 6.12
N PHE A 140 -10.48 7.04 5.73
CA PHE A 140 -9.60 7.90 4.94
C PHE A 140 -8.94 7.19 3.75
N ILE A 141 -9.14 5.89 3.58
CA ILE A 141 -8.70 5.12 2.41
C ILE A 141 -9.92 4.59 1.66
N THR A 142 -10.05 5.01 0.41
CA THR A 142 -11.02 4.46 -0.54
C THR A 142 -10.29 3.53 -1.49
N THR A 143 -10.81 2.32 -1.66
CA THR A 143 -10.23 1.29 -2.52
C THR A 143 -11.22 0.94 -3.61
N ILE A 144 -10.80 1.05 -4.87
CA ILE A 144 -11.59 0.77 -6.05
C ILE A 144 -11.03 -0.50 -6.69
N ILE A 145 -11.82 -1.56 -6.71
CA ILE A 145 -11.45 -2.88 -7.24
C ILE A 145 -12.42 -3.23 -8.36
N ASN A 146 -11.90 -3.71 -9.49
CA ASN A 146 -12.74 -4.31 -10.53
C ASN A 146 -13.07 -5.75 -10.10
N GLY A 147 -14.33 -6.21 -10.22
CA GLY A 147 -14.76 -7.52 -9.69
C GLY A 147 -14.00 -8.75 -10.22
N SER A 148 -13.18 -8.60 -11.27
CA SER A 148 -12.29 -9.64 -11.83
C SER A 148 -10.81 -9.42 -11.52
N ASP A 149 -10.48 -8.46 -10.66
CA ASP A 149 -9.11 -8.06 -10.35
C ASP A 149 -8.51 -8.96 -9.27
N LEU A 150 -7.41 -9.64 -9.64
CA LEU A 150 -6.67 -10.52 -8.75
C LEU A 150 -5.56 -9.78 -7.99
N VAL A 151 -5.24 -8.52 -8.31
CA VAL A 151 -4.16 -7.77 -7.65
C VAL A 151 -4.35 -7.63 -6.13
N PRO A 152 -5.58 -7.41 -5.60
CA PRO A 152 -5.82 -7.46 -4.15
C PRO A 152 -5.61 -8.86 -3.55
N THR A 153 -5.73 -9.92 -4.35
CA THR A 153 -5.44 -11.30 -3.96
C THR A 153 -3.98 -11.70 -4.19
N PHE A 154 -3.13 -10.85 -4.76
CA PHE A 154 -1.69 -11.08 -4.80
C PHE A 154 -1.06 -10.58 -3.49
N SER A 155 -1.22 -11.36 -2.42
CA SER A 155 -0.43 -11.24 -1.20
C SER A 155 0.68 -12.28 -1.17
N THR A 156 1.59 -12.15 -0.21
CA THR A 156 2.65 -13.11 0.06
C THR A 156 2.08 -14.46 0.47
N SER A 157 0.99 -14.44 1.25
CA SER A 157 0.21 -15.64 1.56
C SER A 157 -0.37 -16.27 0.29
N SER A 158 -0.96 -15.51 -0.63
CA SER A 158 -1.49 -16.09 -1.87
C SER A 158 -0.40 -16.58 -2.83
N ILE A 159 0.81 -16.01 -2.79
CA ILE A 159 1.98 -16.55 -3.50
C ILE A 159 2.49 -17.83 -2.83
N ASP A 160 2.55 -17.88 -1.50
CA ASP A 160 2.95 -19.08 -0.75
C ASP A 160 1.93 -20.20 -0.90
N ASP A 161 0.64 -19.89 -0.86
CA ASP A 161 -0.48 -20.80 -1.11
C ASP A 161 -0.40 -21.33 -2.55
N LEU A 162 -0.28 -20.45 -3.54
CA LEU A 162 -0.10 -20.86 -4.95
C LEU A 162 1.17 -21.69 -5.16
N ARG A 163 2.28 -21.32 -4.51
CA ARG A 163 3.53 -22.09 -4.57
C ARG A 163 3.36 -23.46 -3.92
N SER A 164 2.62 -23.54 -2.80
CA SER A 164 2.35 -24.80 -2.10
C SER A 164 1.44 -25.72 -2.94
N GLU A 165 0.42 -25.18 -3.60
CA GLU A 165 -0.47 -25.91 -4.50
C GLU A 165 0.29 -26.42 -5.74
N VAL A 166 1.12 -25.58 -6.36
CA VAL A 166 1.93 -25.98 -7.52
C VAL A 166 2.96 -27.06 -7.16
N LEU A 167 3.59 -26.95 -5.98
CA LEU A 167 4.48 -28.00 -5.48
C LEU A 167 3.72 -29.31 -5.18
N GLN A 168 2.54 -29.24 -4.56
CA GLN A 168 1.68 -30.41 -4.33
C GLN A 168 1.28 -31.08 -5.64
N LEU A 169 0.86 -30.31 -6.66
CA LEU A 169 0.52 -30.83 -7.98
C LEU A 169 1.73 -31.51 -8.63
N ARG A 170 2.94 -30.96 -8.49
CA ARG A 170 4.16 -31.57 -8.99
C ARG A 170 4.47 -32.90 -8.30
N PHE A 171 4.39 -32.97 -6.97
CA PHE A 171 4.59 -34.21 -6.22
C PHE A 171 3.53 -35.27 -6.57
N HIS A 172 2.27 -34.86 -6.76
CA HIS A 172 1.21 -35.76 -7.16
C HIS A 172 1.44 -36.33 -8.57
N LEU A 173 1.85 -35.49 -9.53
CA LEU A 173 2.20 -35.93 -10.88
C LEU A 173 3.42 -36.86 -10.89
N GLU A 174 4.45 -36.58 -10.10
CA GLU A 174 5.62 -37.48 -9.96
C GLU A 174 5.23 -38.83 -9.35
N THR A 175 4.33 -38.85 -8.35
CA THR A 175 3.82 -40.08 -7.74
C THR A 175 2.98 -40.90 -8.73
N VAL A 176 2.13 -40.23 -9.52
CA VAL A 176 1.33 -40.89 -10.56
C VAL A 176 2.22 -41.44 -11.67
N LEU A 177 3.27 -40.71 -12.09
CA LEU A 177 4.23 -41.19 -13.09
C LEU A 177 5.09 -42.36 -12.60
N MET A 178 5.39 -42.44 -11.30
CA MET A 178 6.06 -43.61 -10.71
C MET A 178 5.13 -44.84 -10.69
N ASN A 179 3.85 -44.67 -10.36
CA ASN A 179 2.87 -45.76 -10.30
C ASN A 179 2.40 -46.28 -11.68
N ILE A 180 2.77 -45.62 -12.78
CA ILE A 180 2.47 -46.07 -14.16
C ILE A 180 3.64 -46.88 -14.75
N ASN A 181 4.81 -46.85 -14.11
CA ASN A 181 6.02 -47.57 -14.55
C ASN A 181 6.31 -48.87 -13.77
N ASP A 182 5.39 -49.30 -12.90
CA ASP A 182 5.33 -50.64 -12.28
C ASP A 182 4.17 -51.46 -12.90
#